data_AF-A0A0S2I3W5-F1
#
_entry.id   AF-A0A0S2I3W5-F1
#
_cell.length_a   1.000
_cell.length_b   1.000
_cell.length_c   1.000
_cell.angle_alpha   90.00
_cell.angle_beta   90.00
_cell.angle_gamma   90.00
#
_symmetry.space_group_name_H-M   'P 1'
#
loop_
_entity.id
_entity.type
_entity.pdbx_description
1 polymer ?
#
loop_
_entity_poly.entity_id
_entity_poly.type
_entity_poly.pdbx_seq_one_letter_code
_entity_poly.pdbx_strand_id
1 'polypeptide(L)'
;MKQVFIILALFTGLTASAQKMHFQPVDKEFILEKIAKTNPGTWSLSKNTDVRHYGLTNEEFFKNFGNDRVGIIGSETSVNNKDKIGLNYVAIHALVKENNRLRDELKLLANQVETLEKEISQIHESNQTVQQNMEKLDAISDMELLVKDLEMRVTDLEEQVEELKNN
;
A
#
# COMPACT_ATOMS: atom_id res chain seq x y z
N MET A 1 55.63 28.12 -19.59
CA MET A 1 55.13 29.22 -20.45
C MET A 1 53.93 28.72 -21.25
N LYS A 2 52.83 29.48 -21.12
CA LYS A 2 51.57 29.54 -21.88
C LYS A 2 51.37 28.62 -23.11
N GLN A 3 50.20 27.96 -23.09
CA GLN A 3 49.17 27.87 -24.16
C GLN A 3 49.55 27.14 -25.47
N VAL A 4 48.81 26.10 -25.82
CA VAL A 4 47.65 26.14 -26.76
C VAL A 4 46.95 24.78 -26.68
N PHE A 5 45.76 24.73 -26.07
CA PHE A 5 44.78 23.66 -26.27
C PHE A 5 43.57 24.33 -26.92
N ILE A 6 43.41 24.12 -28.23
CA ILE A 6 42.15 24.41 -28.92
C ILE A 6 41.85 23.19 -29.80
N ILE A 7 40.56 22.88 -29.87
CA ILE A 7 39.87 22.01 -30.83
C ILE A 7 39.71 20.56 -30.35
N LEU A 8 38.62 20.29 -29.63
CA LEU A 8 37.37 19.79 -30.23
C LEU A 8 36.34 19.48 -29.12
N ALA A 9 35.72 20.52 -28.54
CA ALA A 9 34.51 20.35 -27.72
C ALA A 9 33.29 20.17 -28.64
N LEU A 10 33.22 19.04 -29.34
CA LEU A 10 31.97 18.49 -29.87
C LEU A 10 31.50 17.50 -28.80
N PHE A 11 30.31 17.74 -28.24
CA PHE A 11 29.77 17.18 -26.98
C PHE A 11 30.04 18.01 -25.72
N THR A 12 29.49 19.21 -25.67
CA THR A 12 28.97 19.74 -24.40
C THR A 12 27.49 20.04 -24.56
N GLY A 13 26.67 19.03 -24.30
CA GLY A 13 25.27 19.21 -23.86
C GLY A 13 25.21 19.83 -22.46
N LEU A 14 25.97 20.91 -22.23
CA LEU A 14 25.90 21.73 -21.04
C LEU A 14 24.93 22.87 -21.29
N THR A 15 23.65 22.53 -21.29
CA THR A 15 22.60 23.45 -20.84
C THR A 15 21.74 22.69 -19.83
N ALA A 16 22.36 22.46 -18.68
CA ALA A 16 21.76 22.04 -17.43
C ALA A 16 20.51 22.88 -17.13
N SER A 17 19.61 22.34 -16.31
CA SER A 17 18.32 22.93 -15.85
C SER A 17 18.27 24.46 -15.68
N ALA A 18 19.39 25.13 -15.41
CA ALA A 18 19.55 26.58 -15.27
C ALA A 18 19.21 27.45 -16.50
N GLN A 19 19.10 26.89 -17.71
CA GLN A 19 18.66 27.65 -18.90
C GLN A 19 17.16 27.53 -19.21
N LYS A 20 16.43 26.67 -18.49
CA LYS A 20 14.97 26.55 -18.68
C LYS A 20 14.28 27.70 -17.95
N MET A 21 13.84 28.69 -18.71
CA MET A 21 13.01 29.76 -18.17
C MET A 21 11.60 29.24 -17.87
N HIS A 22 10.98 29.74 -16.80
CA HIS A 22 9.61 29.40 -16.38
C HIS A 22 9.34 27.90 -16.13
N PHE A 23 10.33 27.14 -15.65
CA PHE A 23 10.13 25.74 -15.27
C PHE A 23 9.03 25.62 -14.21
N GLN A 24 7.99 24.84 -14.54
CA GLN A 24 6.94 24.45 -13.60
C GLN A 24 7.04 22.94 -13.34
N PRO A 25 7.07 22.50 -12.07
CA PRO A 25 6.91 21.10 -11.76
C PRO A 25 5.54 20.63 -12.27
N VAL A 26 5.52 19.52 -12.98
CA VAL A 26 4.26 18.93 -13.46
C VAL A 26 3.55 18.22 -12.31
N ASP A 27 2.28 18.54 -12.11
CA ASP A 27 1.37 17.82 -11.23
C ASP A 27 1.06 16.44 -11.86
N LYS A 28 1.66 15.40 -11.31
CA LYS A 28 1.67 14.05 -11.89
C LYS A 28 0.31 13.38 -11.73
N GLU A 29 -0.32 13.58 -10.59
CA GLU A 29 -1.64 13.08 -10.26
C GLU A 29 -2.70 13.73 -11.16
N PHE A 30 -2.61 15.04 -11.40
CA PHE A 30 -3.45 15.74 -12.38
C PHE A 30 -3.28 15.22 -13.81
N ILE A 31 -2.05 14.91 -14.23
CA ILE A 31 -1.79 14.32 -15.55
C ILE A 31 -2.45 12.96 -15.69
N LEU A 32 -2.33 12.08 -14.68
CA LEU A 32 -2.99 10.77 -14.71
C LEU A 32 -4.51 10.90 -14.74
N GLU A 33 -5.09 11.80 -13.95
CA GLU A 33 -6.54 12.05 -13.96
C GLU A 33 -7.03 12.51 -15.33
N LYS A 34 -6.29 13.41 -15.99
CA LYS A 34 -6.61 13.85 -17.34
C LYS A 34 -6.47 12.73 -18.36
N ILE A 35 -5.37 11.97 -18.33
CA ILE A 35 -5.16 10.84 -19.24
C ILE A 35 -6.27 9.81 -19.09
N ALA A 36 -6.72 9.51 -17.88
CA ALA A 36 -7.82 8.58 -17.62
C ALA A 36 -9.17 9.02 -18.23
N LYS A 37 -9.34 10.32 -18.50
CA LYS A 37 -10.54 10.89 -19.15
C LYS A 37 -10.40 11.02 -20.67
N THR A 38 -9.22 10.77 -21.23
CA THR A 38 -9.01 10.76 -22.69
C THR A 38 -9.46 9.44 -23.30
N ASN A 39 -9.74 9.45 -24.61
CA ASN A 39 -10.16 8.26 -25.35
C ASN A 39 -9.19 7.96 -26.51
N PRO A 40 -7.97 7.47 -26.21
CA PRO A 40 -6.98 7.19 -27.25
C PRO A 40 -7.49 6.10 -28.21
N GLY A 41 -7.32 6.34 -29.50
CA GLY A 41 -7.76 5.43 -30.55
C GLY A 41 -6.67 5.13 -31.55
N THR A 42 -7.08 4.56 -32.69
CA THR A 42 -6.23 4.49 -33.88
C THR A 42 -6.85 5.30 -35.02
N TRP A 43 -6.02 5.99 -35.78
CA TRP A 43 -6.47 6.87 -36.84
C TRP A 43 -5.46 6.93 -38.00
N SER A 44 -5.92 7.41 -39.16
CA SER A 44 -5.12 7.67 -40.36
C SER A 44 -5.30 9.13 -40.77
N LEU A 45 -4.24 9.76 -41.29
CA LEU A 45 -4.31 11.12 -41.85
C LEU A 45 -4.93 11.17 -43.25
N SER A 46 -5.11 10.01 -43.88
CA SER A 46 -5.62 9.88 -45.24
C SER A 46 -6.79 8.90 -45.28
N LYS A 47 -7.54 8.86 -46.38
CA LYS A 47 -8.56 7.84 -46.63
C LYS A 47 -7.96 6.44 -46.76
N ASN A 48 -6.67 6.34 -47.07
CA ASN A 48 -5.95 5.08 -47.08
C ASN A 48 -5.58 4.69 -45.63
N THR A 49 -5.90 3.44 -45.28
CA THR A 49 -5.67 2.84 -43.97
C THR A 49 -4.31 2.17 -43.82
N ASP A 50 -3.45 2.17 -44.86
CA ASP A 50 -2.12 1.55 -44.85
C ASP A 50 -1.20 2.11 -43.75
N VAL A 51 -1.37 3.38 -43.39
CA VAL A 51 -0.63 4.04 -42.30
C VAL A 51 -1.60 4.42 -41.19
N ARG A 52 -1.37 3.82 -40.01
CA ARG A 52 -2.16 4.01 -38.80
C ARG A 52 -1.29 4.59 -37.69
N HIS A 53 -1.89 5.43 -36.87
CA HIS A 53 -1.28 6.00 -35.67
C HIS A 53 -2.09 5.61 -34.45
N TYR A 54 -1.41 5.31 -33.35
CA TYR A 54 -2.01 5.10 -32.03
C TYR A 54 -1.95 6.37 -31.20
N GLY A 55 -2.99 6.63 -30.42
CA GLY A 55 -3.02 7.67 -29.39
C GLY A 55 -4.01 8.78 -29.69
N LEU A 56 -3.84 9.90 -28.99
CA LEU A 56 -4.71 11.06 -29.08
C LEU A 56 -4.54 11.77 -30.44
N THR A 57 -5.63 12.32 -30.95
CA THR A 57 -5.56 13.30 -32.03
C THR A 57 -4.87 14.58 -31.54
N ASN A 58 -4.42 15.43 -32.47
CA ASN A 58 -3.83 16.73 -32.08
C ASN A 58 -4.86 17.60 -31.34
N GLU A 59 -6.12 17.58 -31.76
CA GLU A 59 -7.22 18.30 -31.12
C GLU A 59 -7.43 17.82 -29.68
N GLU A 60 -7.52 16.51 -29.47
CA GLU A 60 -7.73 15.95 -28.13
C GLU A 60 -6.52 16.20 -27.22
N PHE A 61 -5.30 16.09 -27.76
CA PHE A 61 -4.10 16.47 -27.01
C PHE A 61 -4.15 17.95 -26.62
N PHE A 62 -4.42 18.84 -27.57
CA PHE A 62 -4.41 20.28 -27.34
C PHE A 62 -5.49 20.70 -26.34
N LYS A 63 -6.70 20.15 -26.46
CA LYS A 63 -7.81 20.37 -25.53
C LYS A 63 -7.45 20.00 -24.09
N ASN A 64 -6.72 18.89 -23.90
CA ASN A 64 -6.41 18.38 -22.55
C ASN A 64 -5.08 18.89 -22.00
N PHE A 65 -4.06 19.12 -22.85
CA PHE A 65 -2.67 19.36 -22.46
C PHE A 65 -2.02 20.54 -23.17
N GLY A 66 -2.75 21.26 -24.03
CA GLY A 66 -2.24 22.38 -24.82
C GLY A 66 -1.99 23.66 -24.03
N ASN A 67 -2.20 23.67 -22.72
CA ASN A 67 -1.90 24.80 -21.85
C ASN A 67 -1.42 24.30 -20.49
N ASP A 68 -0.21 24.70 -20.09
CA ASP A 68 0.44 24.31 -18.82
C ASP A 68 0.31 25.39 -17.73
N ARG A 69 -0.62 26.33 -17.89
CA ARG A 69 -0.84 27.56 -17.09
C ARG A 69 0.21 28.65 -17.29
N VAL A 70 1.30 28.38 -17.99
CA VAL A 70 2.33 29.37 -18.34
C VAL A 70 2.23 29.76 -19.80
N GLY A 71 2.05 28.78 -20.68
CA GLY A 71 2.00 28.98 -22.11
C GLY A 71 1.16 27.94 -22.84
N ILE A 72 1.21 28.03 -24.17
CA ILE A 72 0.48 27.17 -25.08
C ILE A 72 1.42 26.10 -25.64
N ILE A 73 0.99 24.84 -25.62
CA ILE A 73 1.73 23.68 -26.13
C ILE A 73 1.01 23.17 -27.38
N GLY A 74 1.56 23.47 -28.56
CA GLY A 74 0.97 23.09 -29.85
C GLY A 74 -0.26 23.93 -30.22
N SER A 75 -1.16 23.33 -31.00
CA SER A 75 -2.43 23.88 -31.47
C SER A 75 -3.44 22.75 -31.73
N GLU A 76 -4.69 23.09 -32.02
CA GLU A 76 -5.74 22.12 -32.38
C GLU A 76 -5.34 21.20 -33.55
N THR A 77 -4.49 21.69 -34.46
CA THR A 77 -4.10 20.95 -35.67
C THR A 77 -2.66 20.43 -35.64
N SER A 78 -1.81 20.91 -34.72
CA SER A 78 -0.38 20.55 -34.71
C SER A 78 0.18 20.48 -33.29
N VAL A 79 0.81 19.35 -32.97
CA VAL A 79 1.51 19.14 -31.69
C VAL A 79 2.86 18.51 -31.99
N ASN A 80 3.92 19.00 -31.34
CA ASN A 80 5.27 18.47 -31.54
C ASN A 80 5.39 17.05 -30.92
N ASN A 81 6.06 16.14 -31.61
CA ASN A 81 6.34 14.80 -31.09
C ASN A 81 7.10 14.83 -29.76
N LYS A 82 7.96 15.82 -29.53
CA LYS A 82 8.68 15.98 -28.26
C LYS A 82 7.70 16.19 -27.09
N ASP A 83 6.63 16.95 -27.29
CA ASP A 83 5.63 17.22 -26.26
C ASP A 83 4.79 15.98 -25.96
N LYS A 84 4.41 15.23 -27.00
CA LYS A 84 3.71 13.94 -26.84
C LYS A 84 4.56 12.92 -26.08
N ILE A 85 5.84 12.81 -26.42
CA ILE A 85 6.79 11.93 -25.71
C ILE A 85 6.99 12.42 -24.28
N GLY A 86 7.09 13.73 -24.06
CA GLY A 86 7.20 14.33 -22.73
C GLY A 86 6.00 14.02 -21.83
N LEU A 87 4.78 14.16 -22.35
CA LEU A 87 3.56 13.78 -21.65
C LEU A 87 3.57 12.29 -21.26
N ASN A 88 3.92 11.41 -22.20
CA ASN A 88 4.02 9.97 -21.92
C ASN A 88 5.08 9.66 -20.86
N TYR A 89 6.23 10.33 -20.90
CA TYR A 89 7.28 10.17 -19.89
C TYR A 89 6.79 10.59 -18.50
N VAL A 90 6.10 11.74 -18.40
CA VAL A 90 5.50 12.19 -17.13
C VAL A 90 4.46 11.19 -16.62
N ALA A 91 3.59 10.70 -17.50
CA ALA A 91 2.58 9.70 -17.15
C ALA A 91 3.20 8.40 -16.63
N ILE A 92 4.22 7.87 -17.33
CA ILE A 92 4.95 6.67 -16.89
C ILE A 92 5.62 6.92 -15.54
N HIS A 93 6.27 8.08 -15.36
CA HIS A 93 6.86 8.43 -14.07
C HIS A 93 5.80 8.49 -12.96
N ALA A 94 4.63 9.06 -13.23
CA ALA A 94 3.52 9.12 -12.28
C ALA A 94 3.05 7.71 -11.91
N LEU A 95 2.89 6.82 -12.89
CA LEU A 95 2.52 5.41 -12.68
C LEU A 95 3.56 4.65 -11.85
N VAL A 96 4.86 4.86 -12.09
CA VAL A 96 5.92 4.23 -11.28
C VAL A 96 5.83 4.67 -9.82
N LYS A 97 5.61 5.98 -9.57
CA LYS A 97 5.46 6.51 -8.22
C LYS A 97 4.25 5.90 -7.51
N GLU A 98 3.11 5.84 -8.19
CA GLU A 98 1.88 5.26 -7.62
C GLU A 98 2.01 3.75 -7.41
N ASN A 99 2.66 3.02 -8.32
CA ASN A 99 2.91 1.59 -8.15
C ASN A 99 3.80 1.30 -6.94
N ASN A 100 4.83 2.11 -6.71
CA ASN A 100 5.68 1.98 -5.53
C ASN A 100 4.87 2.26 -4.25
N ARG A 101 4.05 3.31 -4.23
CA ARG A 101 3.16 3.62 -3.10
C ARG A 101 2.23 2.44 -2.78
N LEU A 102 1.60 1.87 -3.81
CA LEU A 102 0.71 0.71 -3.65
C LEU A 102 1.46 -0.54 -3.15
N ARG A 103 2.70 -0.77 -3.60
CA ARG A 103 3.54 -1.88 -3.10
C ARG A 103 3.90 -1.70 -1.63
N ASP A 104 4.22 -0.48 -1.22
CA ASP A 104 4.54 -0.17 0.18
C ASP A 104 3.31 -0.36 1.07
N GLU A 105 2.13 0.08 0.61
CA GLU A 105 0.85 -0.12 1.31
C GLU A 105 0.49 -1.60 1.44
N LEU A 106 0.64 -2.38 0.37
CA LEU A 106 0.43 -3.84 0.40
C LEU A 106 1.37 -4.53 1.40
N LYS A 107 2.64 -4.12 1.45
CA LYS A 107 3.61 -4.66 2.40
C LYS A 107 3.23 -4.33 3.84
N LEU A 108 2.79 -3.09 4.11
CA LEU A 108 2.32 -2.69 5.43
C LEU A 108 1.11 -3.52 5.86
N LEU A 109 0.13 -3.69 4.97
CA LEU A 109 -1.07 -4.45 5.26
C LEU A 109 -0.76 -5.93 5.49
N ALA A 110 0.14 -6.53 4.71
CA ALA A 110 0.59 -7.90 4.91
C ALA A 110 1.22 -8.11 6.31
N ASN A 111 2.06 -7.18 6.76
CA ASN A 111 2.65 -7.24 8.10
C ASN A 111 1.60 -7.09 9.22
N GLN A 112 0.57 -6.26 9.00
CA GLN A 112 -0.53 -6.11 9.95
C GLN A 112 -1.35 -7.39 10.06
N VAL A 113 -1.64 -8.05 8.93
CA VAL A 113 -2.32 -9.35 8.90
C VAL A 113 -1.52 -10.40 9.66
N GLU A 114 -0.22 -10.53 9.40
CA GLU A 114 0.65 -11.48 10.11
C GLU A 114 0.67 -11.23 11.63
N THR A 115 0.70 -9.95 12.04
CA THR A 115 0.66 -9.57 13.46
C THR A 115 -0.66 -9.98 14.11
N LEU A 116 -1.78 -9.67 13.46
CA LEU A 116 -3.11 -10.01 13.96
C LEU A 116 -3.33 -11.52 14.02
N GLU A 117 -2.85 -12.28 13.03
CA GLU A 117 -2.91 -13.74 13.03
C GLU A 117 -2.15 -14.33 14.22
N LYS A 118 -0.97 -13.77 14.54
CA LYS A 118 -0.19 -14.16 15.72
C LYS A 118 -0.91 -13.84 17.03
N GLU A 119 -1.50 -12.65 17.15
CA GLU A 119 -2.27 -12.25 18.33
C GLU A 119 -3.49 -13.17 18.53
N ILE A 120 -4.22 -13.50 17.46
CA ILE A 120 -5.34 -14.43 17.50
C ILE A 120 -4.89 -15.82 17.99
N SER A 121 -3.75 -16.32 17.49
CA SER A 121 -3.20 -17.60 17.93
C SER A 121 -2.86 -17.59 19.43
N GLN A 122 -2.22 -16.53 19.91
CA GLN A 122 -1.87 -16.39 21.33
C GLN A 122 -3.11 -16.31 22.23
N ILE A 123 -4.13 -15.56 21.80
CA ILE A 123 -5.40 -15.47 22.52
C ILE A 123 -6.08 -16.84 22.58
N HIS A 124 -6.04 -17.61 21.50
CA HIS A 124 -6.59 -18.97 21.47
C HIS A 124 -5.91 -19.88 22.49
N GLU A 125 -4.57 -19.89 22.53
CA GLU A 125 -3.78 -20.68 23.49
C GLU A 125 -4.06 -20.26 24.94
N SER A 126 -4.15 -18.95 25.19
CA SER A 126 -4.50 -18.43 26.51
C SER A 126 -5.91 -18.84 26.93
N ASN A 127 -6.89 -18.75 26.03
CA ASN A 127 -8.26 -19.17 26.31
C ASN A 127 -8.34 -20.67 26.61
N GLN A 128 -7.61 -21.50 25.86
CA GLN A 128 -7.54 -22.93 26.14
C GLN A 128 -6.93 -23.21 27.53
N THR A 129 -5.90 -22.47 27.91
CA THR A 129 -5.28 -22.58 29.24
C THR A 129 -6.25 -22.17 30.34
N VAL A 130 -6.98 -21.06 30.14
CA VAL A 130 -8.02 -20.60 31.08
C VAL A 130 -9.11 -21.65 31.23
N GLN A 131 -9.57 -22.24 30.12
CA GLN A 131 -10.59 -23.30 30.15
C GLN A 131 -10.12 -24.51 30.95
N GLN A 132 -8.87 -24.96 30.75
CA GLN A 132 -8.29 -26.06 31.53
C GLN A 132 -8.17 -25.73 33.02
N ASN A 133 -7.86 -24.47 33.36
CA ASN A 133 -7.79 -24.03 34.75
C ASN A 133 -9.18 -23.97 35.39
N MET A 134 -10.22 -23.57 34.63
CA MET A 134 -11.62 -23.63 35.09
C MET A 134 -12.04 -25.06 35.41
N GLU A 135 -11.76 -26.03 34.53
CA GLU A 135 -12.08 -27.45 34.77
C GLU A 135 -11.39 -27.99 36.03
N LYS A 136 -10.13 -27.60 36.27
CA LYS A 136 -9.42 -27.98 37.51
C LYS A 136 -10.03 -27.33 38.75
N LEU A 137 -10.49 -26.09 38.64
CA LEU A 137 -11.13 -25.39 39.75
C LEU A 137 -12.45 -26.05 40.14
N ASP A 138 -13.25 -26.46 39.15
CA ASP A 138 -14.49 -27.20 39.38
C ASP A 138 -14.21 -28.52 40.11
N ALA A 139 -13.19 -29.27 39.69
CA ALA A 139 -12.79 -30.51 40.36
C ALA A 139 -12.30 -30.30 41.81
N ILE A 140 -11.65 -29.16 42.10
CA ILE A 140 -11.26 -28.80 43.47
C ILE A 140 -12.48 -28.50 44.32
N SER A 141 -13.46 -27.75 43.78
CA SER A 141 -14.71 -27.45 44.47
C SER A 141 -15.47 -28.72 44.86
N ASP A 142 -15.52 -29.72 43.98
CA ASP A 142 -16.13 -31.02 44.31
C ASP A 142 -15.39 -31.75 45.44
N MET A 143 -14.06 -31.66 45.45
CA MET A 143 -13.22 -32.24 46.49
C MET A 143 -13.43 -31.56 47.85
N GLU A 144 -13.61 -30.23 47.87
CA GLU A 144 -13.92 -29.47 49.09
C GLU A 144 -15.24 -29.92 49.73
N LEU A 145 -16.27 -30.18 48.91
CA LEU A 145 -17.54 -30.72 49.40
C LEU A 145 -17.37 -32.12 50.01
N LEU A 146 -16.57 -32.98 49.39
CA LEU A 146 -16.29 -34.32 49.92
C LEU A 146 -15.51 -34.27 51.23
N VAL A 147 -14.51 -33.40 51.35
CA VAL A 147 -13.75 -33.21 52.60
C VAL A 147 -14.68 -32.77 53.72
N LYS A 148 -15.57 -31.81 53.46
CA LYS A 148 -16.55 -31.35 54.45
C LYS A 148 -17.49 -32.47 54.92
N ASP A 149 -17.94 -33.34 54.02
CA ASP A 149 -18.73 -34.52 54.39
C ASP A 149 -17.94 -35.48 55.29
N LEU A 150 -16.69 -35.77 54.93
CA LEU A 150 -15.82 -36.63 55.72
C LEU A 150 -15.54 -36.05 57.11
N GLU A 151 -15.31 -34.74 57.21
CA GLU A 151 -15.13 -34.04 58.50
C GLU A 151 -16.34 -34.21 59.41
N MET A 152 -17.56 -34.06 58.88
CA MET A 152 -18.79 -34.29 59.65
C MET A 152 -18.89 -35.75 60.15
N ARG A 153 -18.55 -36.72 59.29
CA ARG A 153 -18.59 -38.14 59.65
C ARG A 153 -17.54 -38.52 60.70
N VAL A 154 -16.34 -37.94 60.63
CA VAL A 154 -15.31 -38.15 61.66
C VAL A 154 -15.78 -37.59 62.99
N THR A 155 -16.38 -36.39 63.00
CA THR A 155 -16.92 -35.78 64.22
C THR A 155 -17.98 -36.67 64.87
N ASP A 156 -18.93 -37.20 64.08
CA ASP A 156 -19.98 -38.12 64.56
C ASP A 156 -19.39 -39.42 65.14
N LEU A 157 -18.37 -39.99 64.48
CA LEU A 157 -17.68 -41.17 65.00
C LEU A 157 -16.90 -40.90 66.29
N GLU A 158 -16.27 -39.72 66.41
CA GLU A 158 -15.59 -39.30 67.63
C GLU A 158 -16.56 -39.19 68.81
N GLU A 159 -17.76 -38.64 68.59
CA GLU A 159 -18.83 -38.57 69.59
C GLU A 159 -19.29 -39.97 70.02
N GLN A 160 -19.55 -40.86 69.06
CA GLN A 160 -19.92 -42.27 69.34
C GLN A 160 -18.85 -43.02 70.16
N VAL A 161 -17.57 -42.83 69.83
CA VAL A 161 -16.47 -43.47 70.56
C VAL A 161 -16.40 -42.94 72.00
N GLU A 162 -16.66 -41.65 72.22
CA GLU A 162 -16.64 -41.06 73.56
C GLU A 162 -17.82 -41.52 74.42
N GLU A 163 -19.01 -41.69 73.84
CA GLU A 163 -20.15 -42.32 74.51
C GLU A 163 -19.85 -43.77 74.94
N LEU A 164 -19.15 -44.54 74.10
CA LEU A 164 -18.78 -45.93 74.40
C LEU A 164 -17.75 -46.05 75.53
N LYS A 165 -16.84 -45.08 75.70
CA LYS A 165 -15.86 -45.09 76.81
C LYS A 165 -16.46 -44.73 78.16
N ASN A 166 -17.56 -43.96 78.15
CA ASN A 166 -18.21 -43.45 79.36
C ASN A 166 -19.34 -44.35 79.88
N ASN A 167 -19.61 -45.48 79.19
CA ASN A 167 -20.49 -46.56 79.61
C ASN A 167 -19.68 -47.77 80.11
#